data_AF-C0QI71-F1
#
_entry.id   AF-C0QI71-F1
#
_cell.length_a   1.000
_cell.length_b   1.000
_cell.length_c   1.000
_cell.angle_alpha   90.00
_cell.angle_beta   90.00
_cell.angle_gamma   90.00
#
_symmetry.space_group_name_H-M   'P 1'
#
loop_
_entity.id
_entity.type
_entity.pdbx_description
1 polymer ?
#
loop_
_entity_poly.entity_id
_entity_poly.type
_entity_poly.pdbx_seq_one_letter_code
_entity_poly.pdbx_strand_id
1 'polypeptide(L)'
;MQKTIFQRLLLFSTIIVMVVILFMIVYSENGFNDWCHLNREIIDIQSENKKLDLANRELARTIERLKTDMGYIEHVARHELGMTGKNEIVFRFKEK
;
A
#
# COMPACT_ATOMS: atom_id res chain seq x y z
N MET A 1 -58.08 -25.67 -19.27
CA MET A 1 -57.59 -25.28 -17.92
C MET A 1 -56.21 -25.84 -17.57
N GLN A 2 -55.85 -27.08 -17.94
CA GLN A 2 -54.52 -27.63 -17.57
C GLN A 2 -53.32 -26.99 -18.28
N LYS A 3 -53.47 -26.54 -19.53
CA LYS A 3 -52.38 -25.88 -20.27
C LYS A 3 -51.88 -24.58 -19.61
N THR A 4 -52.77 -23.81 -18.99
CA THR A 4 -52.41 -22.55 -18.31
C THR A 4 -51.70 -22.78 -16.98
N ILE A 5 -51.98 -23.91 -16.30
CA ILE A 5 -51.29 -24.32 -15.07
C ILE A 5 -49.86 -24.75 -15.40
N PHE A 6 -49.68 -25.54 -16.45
CA PHE A 6 -48.35 -25.95 -16.93
C PHE A 6 -47.49 -24.76 -17.37
N GLN A 7 -48.07 -23.80 -18.10
CA GLN A 7 -47.38 -22.56 -18.49
C GLN A 7 -46.94 -21.72 -17.29
N ARG A 8 -47.78 -21.61 -16.25
CA ARG A 8 -47.43 -20.90 -15.00
C ARG A 8 -46.29 -21.60 -14.25
N LEU A 9 -46.34 -22.93 -14.14
CA LEU A 9 -45.26 -23.73 -13.55
C LEU A 9 -43.93 -23.54 -14.29
N LEU A 10 -43.97 -23.51 -15.62
CA LEU A 10 -42.79 -23.31 -16.46
C LEU A 10 -42.18 -21.92 -16.23
N LEU A 11 -43.01 -20.87 -16.17
CA LEU A 11 -42.56 -19.50 -15.81
C LEU A 11 -41.95 -19.42 -14.41
N PHE A 12 -42.57 -20.05 -13.41
CA PHE A 12 -42.01 -20.10 -12.06
C PHE A 12 -40.66 -20.82 -12.03
N SER A 13 -40.52 -21.92 -12.77
CA SER A 13 -39.24 -22.64 -12.86
C SER A 13 -38.14 -21.77 -13.48
N THR A 14 -38.46 -20.99 -14.52
CA THR A 14 -37.50 -20.07 -15.15
C THR A 14 -37.05 -18.97 -14.19
N ILE A 15 -37.97 -18.42 -13.40
CA ILE A 15 -37.66 -17.41 -12.39
C ILE A 15 -36.75 -18.00 -11.31
N ILE A 16 -37.03 -19.23 -10.86
CA ILE A 16 -36.21 -19.93 -9.87
C ILE A 16 -34.79 -20.16 -10.41
N VAL A 17 -34.65 -20.65 -11.64
CA VAL A 17 -33.34 -20.85 -12.29
C VAL A 17 -32.58 -19.53 -12.39
N MET A 18 -33.25 -18.45 -12.77
CA MET A 18 -32.63 -17.12 -12.86
C MET A 18 -32.13 -16.62 -11.49
N VAL A 19 -32.91 -16.83 -10.43
CA VAL A 19 -32.51 -16.47 -9.06
C VAL A 19 -31.32 -17.31 -8.58
N VAL A 20 -31.29 -18.60 -8.89
CA VAL A 20 -30.15 -19.49 -8.55
C VAL A 20 -28.88 -19.06 -9.26
N ILE A 21 -28.97 -18.68 -10.54
CA ILE A 21 -27.81 -18.16 -11.30
C ILE A 21 -27.31 -16.85 -10.70
N LEU A 22 -28.20 -15.92 -10.35
CA LEU A 22 -27.82 -14.66 -9.67
C LEU A 22 -27.14 -14.93 -8.33
N PHE A 23 -27.69 -15.87 -7.55
CA PHE A 23 -27.09 -16.26 -6.27
C PHE A 23 -25.71 -16.89 -6.47
N MET A 24 -25.53 -17.75 -7.47
CA MET A 24 -24.22 -18.31 -7.82
C MET A 24 -23.21 -17.24 -8.25
N ILE A 25 -23.62 -16.22 -9.00
CA ILE A 25 -22.72 -15.12 -9.39
C ILE A 25 -22.26 -14.32 -8.16
N VAL A 26 -23.15 -14.12 -7.19
CA VAL A 26 -22.86 -13.39 -5.94
C VAL A 26 -22.01 -14.20 -4.97
N TYR A 27 -22.29 -15.50 -4.83
CA TYR A 27 -21.60 -16.43 -3.91
C TYR A 27 -20.43 -17.19 -4.54
N SER A 28 -20.14 -16.98 -5.83
CA SER A 28 -18.97 -17.59 -6.47
C SER A 28 -17.70 -17.10 -5.76
N GLU A 29 -16.81 -18.04 -5.44
CA GLU A 29 -15.51 -17.79 -4.78
C GLU A 29 -14.61 -16.81 -5.55
N ASN A 30 -14.96 -16.45 -6.80
CA ASN A 30 -14.27 -15.44 -7.61
C ASN A 30 -15.17 -14.24 -7.99
N GLY A 31 -16.21 -13.97 -7.19
CA GLY A 31 -17.22 -12.94 -7.46
C GLY A 31 -16.74 -11.50 -7.28
N PHE A 32 -17.66 -10.55 -7.45
CA PHE A 32 -17.43 -9.10 -7.37
C PHE A 32 -16.65 -8.63 -6.12
N ASN A 33 -16.81 -9.33 -4.99
CA ASN A 33 -16.14 -8.99 -3.74
C ASN A 33 -14.62 -9.20 -3.81
N ASP A 34 -14.17 -10.29 -4.44
CA ASP A 34 -12.75 -10.61 -4.61
C ASP A 34 -12.08 -9.62 -5.55
N TRP A 35 -12.77 -9.20 -6.61
CA TRP A 35 -12.28 -8.16 -7.50
C TRP A 35 -12.09 -6.82 -6.77
N CYS A 36 -13.03 -6.45 -5.88
CA CYS A 36 -12.88 -5.25 -5.05
C CYS A 36 -11.74 -5.36 -4.04
N HIS A 37 -11.55 -6.54 -3.42
CA HIS A 37 -10.44 -6.78 -2.49
C HIS A 37 -9.09 -6.73 -3.20
N LEU A 38 -8.95 -7.44 -4.32
CA LEU A 38 -7.72 -7.47 -5.11
C LEU A 38 -7.35 -6.09 -5.65
N ASN A 39 -8.34 -5.32 -6.11
CA ASN A 39 -8.10 -3.96 -6.57
C ASN A 39 -7.66 -3.02 -5.42
N ARG A 40 -8.20 -3.19 -4.21
CA ARG A 40 -7.72 -2.46 -3.03
C ARG A 40 -6.28 -2.84 -2.70
N GLU A 41 -5.97 -4.14 -2.68
CA GLU A 41 -4.62 -4.63 -2.41
C GLU A 41 -3.59 -4.11 -3.43
N ILE A 42 -3.95 -4.07 -4.72
CA ILE A 42 -3.12 -3.46 -5.76
C ILE A 42 -2.86 -1.97 -5.47
N ILE A 43 -3.89 -1.21 -5.09
CA ILE A 43 -3.74 0.22 -4.77
C ILE A 43 -2.84 0.41 -3.56
N ASP A 44 -3.01 -0.40 -2.52
CA ASP A 44 -2.21 -0.32 -1.29
C ASP A 44 -0.75 -0.66 -1.56
N ILE A 45 -0.47 -1.75 -2.28
CA ILE A 45 0.89 -2.15 -2.67
C ILE A 45 1.53 -1.08 -3.57
N GLN A 46 0.79 -0.48 -4.49
CA GLN A 46 1.32 0.60 -5.33
C GLN A 46 1.64 1.86 -4.52
N SER A 47 0.81 2.18 -3.53
CA SER A 47 1.04 3.31 -2.61
C SER A 47 2.31 3.07 -1.77
N GLU A 48 2.47 1.87 -1.22
CA GLU A 48 3.66 1.48 -0.46
C GLU A 48 4.92 1.51 -1.33
N ASN A 49 4.87 0.95 -2.53
CA ASN A 49 5.99 1.00 -3.48
C ASN A 49 6.41 2.44 -3.80
N LYS A 50 5.45 3.36 -4.01
CA LYS A 50 5.76 4.78 -4.24
C LYS A 50 6.45 5.43 -3.04
N LYS A 51 6.03 5.10 -1.82
CA LYS A 51 6.66 5.59 -0.59
C LYS A 51 8.09 5.08 -0.45
N LEU A 52 8.30 3.78 -0.67
CA LEU A 52 9.63 3.15 -0.63
C LEU A 52 10.56 3.73 -1.71
N ASP A 53 10.05 3.95 -2.91
CA ASP A 53 10.81 4.53 -4.01
C ASP A 53 11.22 5.99 -3.73
N LEU A 54 10.36 6.78 -3.08
CA LEU A 54 10.73 8.12 -2.60
C LEU A 54 11.81 8.07 -1.51
N ALA A 55 11.65 7.19 -0.52
CA ALA A 55 12.63 7.01 0.54
C ALA A 55 13.99 6.54 -0.02
N ASN A 56 13.98 5.60 -0.96
CA ASN A 56 15.18 5.13 -1.64
C ASN A 56 15.90 6.25 -2.40
N ARG A 57 15.16 7.11 -3.12
CA ARG A 57 15.76 8.27 -3.80
C ARG A 57 16.36 9.28 -2.82
N GLU A 58 15.74 9.48 -1.67
CA GLU A 58 16.28 10.35 -0.63
C GLU A 58 17.55 9.77 -0.04
N LEU A 59 17.52 8.50 0.38
CA LEU A 59 18.68 7.78 0.89
C LEU A 59 19.84 7.77 -0.11
N ALA A 60 19.56 7.52 -1.39
CA ALA A 60 20.58 7.54 -2.44
C ALA A 60 21.26 8.93 -2.55
N ARG A 61 20.48 10.01 -2.47
CA ARG A 61 21.03 11.39 -2.46
C ARG A 61 21.86 11.66 -1.21
N THR A 62 21.43 11.18 -0.04
CA THR A 62 22.18 11.30 1.20
C THR A 62 23.51 10.53 1.10
N ILE A 63 23.50 9.32 0.58
CA ILE A 63 24.70 8.51 0.34
C ILE A 63 25.66 9.22 -0.62
N GLU A 64 25.14 9.80 -1.70
CA GLU A 64 25.95 10.56 -2.65
C GLU A 64 26.63 11.75 -1.95
N ARG A 65 25.87 12.54 -1.19
CA ARG A 65 26.41 13.69 -0.43
C ARG A 65 27.45 13.25 0.61
N LEU A 66 27.21 12.15 1.32
CA LEU A 66 28.19 11.58 2.26
C LEU A 66 29.47 11.09 1.58
N LYS A 67 29.47 10.87 0.26
CA LYS A 67 30.67 10.46 -0.49
C LYS A 67 31.39 11.64 -1.13
N THR A 68 30.66 12.67 -1.57
CA THR A 68 31.22 13.75 -2.40
C THR A 68 31.37 15.07 -1.68
N ASP A 69 30.62 15.32 -0.60
CA ASP A 69 30.59 16.59 0.12
C ASP A 69 31.18 16.45 1.52
N MET A 70 32.42 16.92 1.67
CA MET A 70 33.15 16.92 2.95
C MET A 70 32.42 17.75 4.04
N GLY A 71 31.80 18.87 3.66
CA GLY A 71 31.08 19.72 4.62
C GLY A 71 29.83 19.04 5.15
N TYR A 72 29.12 18.29 4.29
CA TYR A 72 27.99 17.48 4.72
C TYR A 72 28.42 16.34 5.66
N ILE A 73 29.54 15.66 5.37
CA ILE A 73 30.11 14.64 6.26
C ILE A 73 30.44 15.23 7.64
N GLU A 74 31.10 16.39 7.68
CA GLU A 74 31.43 17.06 8.95
C GLU A 74 30.17 17.45 9.73
N HIS A 75 29.14 17.96 9.04
CA HIS A 75 27.87 18.29 9.67
C HIS A 75 27.23 17.07 10.33
N VAL A 76 27.13 15.95 9.62
CA VAL A 76 26.60 14.67 10.13
C VAL A 76 27.46 14.14 11.28
N ALA A 77 28.79 14.17 11.14
CA ALA A 77 29.70 13.73 12.19
C ALA A 77 29.51 14.53 13.49
N ARG A 78 29.35 15.85 13.40
CA ARG A 78 29.17 16.73 14.57
C ARG A 78 27.78 16.65 15.20
N HIS A 79 26.73 16.68 14.37
CA HIS A 79 25.35 16.83 14.87
C HIS A 79 24.66 15.49 15.12
N GLU A 80 24.89 14.50 14.27
CA GLU A 80 24.24 13.18 14.41
C GLU A 80 25.10 12.21 15.20
N LEU A 81 26.42 12.21 14.99
CA LEU A 81 27.34 11.27 15.65
C LEU A 81 28.06 11.87 16.87
N GLY A 82 27.91 13.17 17.14
CA GLY A 82 28.55 13.85 18.27
C GLY A 82 30.08 13.84 18.22
N MET A 83 30.67 13.62 17.04
CA MET A 83 32.11 13.60 16.82
C MET A 83 32.68 15.02 16.76
N THR A 84 33.93 15.17 17.20
CA THR A 84 34.64 16.45 17.25
C THR A 84 35.99 16.31 16.55
N GLY A 85 36.53 17.42 16.03
CA GLY A 85 37.89 17.41 15.48
C GLY A 85 38.93 17.01 16.53
N LYS A 86 40.05 16.41 16.11
CA LYS A 86 41.13 15.93 17.02
C LYS A 86 41.66 17.00 17.98
N ASN A 87 41.58 18.29 17.61
CA ASN A 87 42.12 19.40 18.40
C ASN A 87 41.05 20.45 18.74
N GLU A 88 39.78 20.04 18.86
CA GLU A 88 38.66 20.95 19.05
C GLU A 88 38.18 20.99 20.52
N ILE A 89 37.90 22.19 21.03
CA ILE A 89 37.45 22.40 22.42
C ILE A 89 35.93 22.54 22.43
N VAL A 90 35.23 21.63 23.11
CA VAL A 90 33.75 21.66 23.22
C VAL A 90 33.33 22.40 24.49
N PHE A 91 32.59 23.49 24.32
CA PHE A 91 31.95 24.20 25.41
C PHE A 91 30.55 23.61 25.69
N ARG A 92 30.40 22.89 26.81
CA ARG A 92 29.09 22.47 27.32
C ARG A 92 28.63 23.46 28.39
N PHE A 93 27.56 24.20 28.11
CA PHE A 93 26.92 25.06 29.10
C PHE A 93 26.00 24.19 29.97
N LYS A 94 26.14 24.28 31.30
CA LYS A 94 25.25 23.61 32.25
C LYS A 94 23.98 24.46 32.37
N GLU A 95 22.83 23.88 32.07
CA GLU A 95 21.55 24.55 32.37
C GLU A 95 21.40 24.73 33.89
N LYS A 96 20.86 25.87 34.28
CA LYS A 96 20.78 26.38 35.65
C LYS A 96 19.77 25.64 36.50
#